data_AF-A0A432W202-F1
#
_entry.id   AF-A0A432W202-F1
#
_cell.length_a   1.000
_cell.length_b   1.000
_cell.length_c   1.000
_cell.angle_alpha   90.00
_cell.angle_beta   90.00
_cell.angle_gamma   90.00
#
_symmetry.space_group_name_H-M   'P 1'
#
loop_
_entity.id
_entity.type
_entity.pdbx_description
1 polymer ?
#
loop_
_entity_poly.entity_id
_entity_poly.type
_entity_poly.pdbx_seq_one_letter_code
_entity_poly.pdbx_strand_id
1 'polypeptide(L)'
;MANGELGIPAPEFTQISVLALAEDQENSHYYIGVHVEGLLQVIDDEITAKLSRAGDRVLGEVRSIVKLPNSDLLAVGTPIGLIIVEAKVGKLTHIRTISTADGLLNPIVTSLALDEQGHLWVASTSGISKVYIEGKNAEAVLDWRVEPLNLDHITQARNTFAVINHNERMWFATDRGVLVHTPTDCPANATTAAAAEYQIADAACWRWISRSDGLPFDKYFSLAFDFEGNLWLGSSRGVTRLSQGSLETWLGDASTTITSAHFVESDGMASSQINTGGPASAVDSEGHVWFASARGVVVVAPEEFGLHELTAPPPVIEQARSNMGAFAPNAELAADDDRVEFHYIGLGYRMAAHIEYQVRLRGFDDEWILRENLTVAEYTNLPPGDYVFSVRSRYPGGEWSASVDLPFSKVPYYYQTWWFWFMVMAAAAVFIWYRVRSLSKNQERLERLVEEKTAALEALAHEDALTGLPNRRAFDQRLQLEVKRSLRNGSKLSLAVLDLDHFKQINDQYLHESGDRVLQKLATVLTDSIREIDYVARWGGEEFAILFPGAGLEEAKLVCERIRLAIDYTDFTEINSGIHVTASIGVAEIGSDFDYQNLMVRADKALYEAKDSGRNAIRCG
;
A
#
# COMPACT_ATOMS: atom_id res chain seq x y z
N MET A 1 37.10 28.69 -55.02
CA MET A 1 37.86 27.79 -55.92
C MET A 1 39.34 27.92 -55.62
N ALA A 2 39.84 27.03 -54.77
CA ALA A 2 41.22 26.57 -54.78
C ALA A 2 41.12 25.09 -54.43
N ASN A 3 41.25 24.23 -55.44
CA ASN A 3 41.46 22.80 -55.23
C ASN A 3 42.87 22.65 -54.67
N GLY A 4 43.02 22.69 -53.34
CA GLY A 4 44.22 22.24 -52.68
C GLY A 4 44.11 20.72 -52.53
N GLU A 5 44.85 19.97 -53.35
CA GLU A 5 45.23 18.62 -52.96
C GLU A 5 45.83 18.72 -51.55
N LEU A 6 45.21 18.08 -50.56
CA LEU A 6 45.83 17.86 -49.25
C LEU A 6 47.14 17.12 -49.51
N GLY A 7 48.24 17.88 -49.56
CA GLY A 7 49.57 17.35 -49.78
C GLY A 7 49.83 16.24 -48.76
N ILE A 8 50.46 15.15 -49.20
CA ILE A 8 50.92 14.11 -48.28
C ILE A 8 51.83 14.82 -47.26
N PRO A 9 51.48 14.84 -45.95
CA PRO A 9 52.28 15.52 -44.96
C PRO A 9 53.70 14.95 -44.99
N ALA A 10 54.71 15.80 -44.78
CA ALA A 10 56.10 15.36 -44.76
C ALA A 10 56.25 14.15 -43.82
N PRO A 11 57.06 13.12 -44.18
CA PRO A 11 57.16 11.86 -43.44
C PRO A 11 57.42 12.06 -41.94
N GLU A 12 58.11 13.15 -41.60
CA GLU A 12 58.45 13.55 -40.23
C GLU A 12 57.21 13.77 -39.35
N PHE A 13 56.10 14.28 -39.89
CA PHE A 13 54.87 14.51 -39.10
C PHE A 13 54.11 13.23 -38.74
N THR A 14 54.31 12.14 -39.49
CA THR A 14 53.55 10.88 -39.28
C THR A 14 53.94 10.12 -38.01
N GLN A 15 55.06 10.45 -37.38
CA GLN A 15 55.55 9.82 -36.13
C GLN A 15 55.38 10.72 -34.90
N ILE A 16 54.82 11.93 -35.05
CA ILE A 16 54.76 12.93 -34.00
C ILE A 16 53.40 12.86 -33.29
N SER A 17 53.43 12.77 -31.95
CA SER A 17 52.23 12.93 -31.12
C SER A 17 52.03 14.41 -30.81
N VAL A 18 51.19 15.07 -31.60
CA VAL A 18 50.78 16.47 -31.40
C VAL A 18 49.82 16.57 -30.21
N LEU A 19 50.06 17.54 -29.33
CA LEU A 19 49.26 17.82 -28.14
C LEU A 19 48.71 19.24 -28.12
N ALA A 20 49.37 20.16 -28.82
CA ALA A 20 48.92 21.54 -28.93
C ALA A 20 49.20 22.16 -30.29
N LEU A 21 48.36 23.10 -30.68
CA LEU A 21 48.50 23.91 -31.90
C LEU A 21 48.19 25.36 -31.56
N ALA A 22 48.99 26.29 -32.10
CA ALA A 22 48.68 27.71 -32.08
C ALA A 22 49.09 28.34 -33.41
N GLU A 23 48.34 29.36 -33.82
CA GLU A 23 48.58 30.11 -35.04
C GLU A 23 48.96 31.55 -34.69
N ASP A 24 49.98 32.06 -35.36
CA ASP A 24 50.25 33.48 -35.46
C ASP A 24 49.54 34.04 -36.70
N GLN A 25 48.33 34.57 -36.49
CA GLN A 25 47.49 35.10 -37.57
C GLN A 25 48.16 36.24 -38.35
N GLU A 26 49.08 37.00 -37.75
CA GLU A 26 49.74 38.13 -38.41
C GLU A 26 50.76 37.67 -39.45
N ASN A 27 51.47 36.57 -39.16
CA ASN A 27 52.61 36.11 -39.95
C ASN A 27 52.38 34.75 -40.63
N SER A 28 51.21 34.13 -40.45
CA SER A 28 50.91 32.78 -40.95
C SER A 28 51.93 31.73 -40.46
N HIS A 29 52.42 31.88 -39.23
CA HIS A 29 53.30 30.90 -38.60
C HIS A 29 52.52 29.97 -37.68
N TYR A 30 52.84 28.69 -37.70
CA TYR A 30 52.23 27.69 -36.82
C TYR A 30 53.22 27.25 -35.74
N TYR A 31 52.70 27.06 -34.54
CA TYR A 31 53.45 26.49 -33.42
C TYR A 31 52.81 25.17 -33.00
N ILE A 32 53.62 24.12 -32.99
CA ILE A 32 53.16 22.76 -32.70
C ILE A 32 53.80 22.28 -31.41
N GLY A 33 52.96 21.97 -30.44
CA GLY A 33 53.34 21.35 -29.18
C GLY A 33 53.31 19.84 -29.31
N VAL A 34 54.41 19.18 -28.99
CA VAL A 34 54.55 17.73 -29.19
C VAL A 34 54.90 17.01 -27.89
N HIS A 35 54.50 15.74 -27.79
CA HIS A 35 54.66 14.96 -26.56
C HIS A 35 56.13 14.76 -26.15
N VAL A 36 57.01 14.46 -27.11
CA VAL A 36 58.42 14.11 -26.80
C VAL A 36 59.38 15.24 -27.15
N GLU A 37 59.19 15.92 -28.27
CA GLU A 37 60.23 16.79 -28.83
C GLU A 37 60.16 18.26 -28.39
N GLY A 38 59.15 18.62 -27.60
CA GLY A 38 58.92 19.97 -27.07
C GLY A 38 58.05 20.84 -27.96
N LEU A 39 58.60 21.97 -28.41
CA LEU A 39 57.90 22.99 -29.21
C LEU A 39 58.55 23.10 -30.59
N LEU A 40 57.73 23.08 -31.64
CA LEU A 40 58.13 23.25 -33.02
C LEU A 40 57.55 24.55 -33.59
N GLN A 41 58.32 25.22 -34.43
CA GLN A 41 57.85 26.29 -35.30
C GLN A 41 57.75 25.75 -36.73
N VAL A 42 56.61 25.97 -37.35
CA VAL A 42 56.32 25.56 -38.72
C VAL A 42 55.96 26.79 -39.54
N ILE A 43 56.67 26.98 -40.65
CA ILE A 43 56.47 28.07 -41.60
C ILE A 43 56.51 27.44 -42.99
N ASP A 44 55.53 27.77 -43.84
CA ASP A 44 55.40 27.20 -45.19
C ASP A 44 55.47 25.66 -45.21
N ASP A 45 54.77 25.01 -44.26
CA ASP A 45 54.73 23.54 -44.06
C ASP A 45 56.07 22.87 -43.71
N GLU A 46 57.12 23.64 -43.43
CA GLU A 46 58.43 23.14 -43.00
C GLU A 46 58.72 23.47 -41.53
N ILE A 47 59.37 22.54 -40.82
CA ILE A 47 59.81 22.77 -39.43
C ILE A 47 61.05 23.67 -39.45
N THR A 48 60.87 24.96 -39.15
CA THR A 48 61.95 25.95 -39.18
C THR A 48 62.74 26.05 -37.89
N ALA A 49 62.15 25.69 -36.75
CA ALA A 49 62.81 25.71 -35.45
C ALA A 49 62.23 24.68 -34.49
N LYS A 50 63.08 24.23 -33.55
CA LYS A 50 62.73 23.25 -32.53
C LYS A 50 63.35 23.63 -31.19
N LEU A 51 62.54 23.58 -30.14
CA LEU A 51 62.94 23.77 -28.76
C LEU A 51 62.62 22.50 -27.97
N SER A 52 63.65 21.75 -27.57
CA SER A 52 63.49 20.49 -26.81
C SER A 52 63.93 20.59 -25.35
N ARG A 53 64.42 21.76 -24.91
CA ARG A 53 64.85 22.01 -23.53
C ARG A 53 64.46 23.41 -23.08
N ALA A 54 64.10 23.54 -21.81
CA ALA A 54 63.88 24.81 -21.12
C ALA A 54 64.85 24.87 -19.92
N GLY A 55 65.94 25.62 -20.09
CA GLY A 55 67.12 25.53 -19.21
C GLY A 55 67.68 24.10 -19.18
N ASP A 56 67.85 23.54 -17.98
CA ASP A 56 68.42 22.20 -17.80
C ASP A 56 67.40 21.06 -17.97
N ARG A 57 66.10 21.38 -18.09
CA ARG A 57 65.01 20.39 -18.14
C ARG A 57 64.62 20.10 -19.58
N VAL A 58 64.28 18.84 -19.86
CA VAL A 58 63.72 18.43 -21.15
C VAL A 58 62.32 19.03 -21.29
N LEU A 59 62.08 19.68 -22.43
CA LEU A 59 60.78 20.21 -22.79
C LEU A 59 60.03 19.11 -23.54
N GLY A 60 58.98 18.59 -22.92
CA GLY A 60 58.06 17.62 -23.51
C GLY A 60 56.65 17.93 -23.04
N GLU A 61 55.68 17.19 -23.56
CA GLU A 61 54.27 17.32 -23.22
C GLU A 61 53.76 18.77 -23.32
N VAL A 62 54.06 19.46 -24.42
CA VAL A 62 53.53 20.82 -24.64
C VAL A 62 52.03 20.74 -24.91
N ARG A 63 51.21 21.15 -23.94
CA ARG A 63 49.75 20.94 -23.93
C ARG A 63 48.93 22.16 -24.36
N SER A 64 49.50 23.35 -24.26
CA SER A 64 48.83 24.60 -24.64
C SER A 64 49.87 25.61 -25.09
N ILE A 65 49.55 26.38 -26.13
CA ILE A 65 50.41 27.44 -26.65
C ILE A 65 49.53 28.68 -26.86
N VAL A 66 49.97 29.83 -26.37
CA VAL A 66 49.31 31.12 -26.58
C VAL A 66 50.36 32.14 -26.96
N LYS A 67 50.17 32.84 -28.09
CA LYS A 67 51.00 33.99 -28.46
C LYS A 67 50.59 35.19 -27.61
N LEU A 68 51.57 35.87 -27.02
CA LEU A 68 51.33 37.07 -26.23
C LEU A 68 51.13 38.28 -27.15
N PRO A 69 50.14 39.16 -26.90
CA PRO A 69 49.80 40.25 -27.80
C PRO A 69 50.98 41.21 -27.99
N ASN A 70 51.14 41.73 -29.21
CA ASN A 70 52.16 42.74 -29.56
C ASN A 70 53.61 42.32 -29.20
N SER A 71 53.92 41.02 -29.22
CA SER A 71 55.25 40.51 -28.88
C SER A 71 55.61 39.23 -29.65
N ASP A 72 56.90 38.94 -29.73
CA ASP A 72 57.43 37.67 -30.23
C ASP A 72 57.41 36.56 -29.15
N LEU A 73 56.67 36.75 -28.06
CA LEU A 73 56.68 35.83 -26.93
C LEU A 73 55.50 34.85 -27.01
N LEU A 74 55.80 33.59 -26.72
CA LEU A 74 54.83 32.51 -26.56
C LEU A 74 54.80 32.08 -25.10
N ALA A 75 53.59 31.95 -24.58
CA ALA A 75 53.29 31.26 -23.35
C ALA A 75 52.99 29.79 -23.65
N VAL A 76 53.77 28.89 -23.04
CA VAL A 76 53.76 27.46 -23.35
C VAL A 76 53.46 26.67 -22.07
N GLY A 77 52.33 25.95 -22.07
CA GLY A 77 51.89 25.14 -20.95
C GLY A 77 52.48 23.73 -20.99
N THR A 78 53.13 23.31 -19.90
CA THR A 78 53.82 22.02 -19.80
C THR A 78 53.63 21.37 -18.41
N PRO A 79 54.01 20.09 -18.21
CA PRO A 79 54.00 19.46 -16.89
C PRO A 79 54.98 20.04 -15.87
N ILE A 80 55.98 20.82 -16.33
CA ILE A 80 57.04 21.36 -15.48
C ILE A 80 56.85 22.85 -15.15
N GLY A 81 55.79 23.47 -15.65
CA GLY A 81 55.44 24.87 -15.43
C GLY A 81 54.93 25.57 -16.69
N LEU A 82 54.72 26.87 -16.55
CA LEU A 82 54.48 27.78 -17.66
C LEU A 82 55.84 28.27 -18.19
N ILE A 83 56.09 28.08 -19.48
CA ILE A 83 57.37 28.41 -20.11
C ILE A 83 57.15 29.56 -21.07
N ILE A 84 57.97 30.60 -20.95
CA ILE A 84 57.97 31.75 -21.85
C ILE A 84 59.09 31.54 -22.88
N VAL A 85 58.71 31.57 -24.15
CA VAL A 85 59.60 31.34 -25.29
C VAL A 85 59.57 32.57 -26.20
N GLU A 86 60.73 33.08 -26.57
CA GLU A 86 60.85 34.04 -27.66
C GLU A 86 60.89 33.29 -28.99
N ALA A 87 59.91 33.54 -29.84
CA ALA A 87 59.72 32.91 -31.13
C ALA A 87 60.05 33.88 -32.26
N LYS A 88 61.30 33.81 -32.74
CA LYS A 88 61.73 34.49 -33.96
C LYS A 88 61.70 33.51 -35.12
N VAL A 89 61.63 34.02 -36.34
CA VAL A 89 61.67 33.18 -37.56
C VAL A 89 62.93 32.32 -37.55
N GLY A 90 62.76 31.00 -37.57
CA GLY A 90 63.85 30.01 -37.55
C GLY A 90 64.56 29.85 -36.21
N LYS A 91 64.06 30.45 -35.12
CA LYS A 91 64.67 30.33 -33.79
C LYS A 91 63.68 30.46 -32.64
N LEU A 92 63.60 29.41 -31.83
CA LEU A 92 62.88 29.39 -30.55
C LEU A 92 63.89 29.48 -29.39
N THR A 93 63.73 30.47 -28.51
CA THR A 93 64.63 30.69 -27.36
C THR A 93 63.84 30.67 -26.05
N HIS A 94 64.24 29.82 -25.11
CA HIS A 94 63.69 29.83 -23.75
C HIS A 94 64.09 31.12 -23.02
N ILE A 95 63.11 31.82 -22.45
CA ILE A 95 63.31 33.07 -21.71
C ILE A 95 63.15 32.86 -20.21
N ARG A 96 62.04 32.25 -19.78
CA ARG A 96 61.71 32.05 -18.37
C ARG A 96 60.86 30.81 -18.17
N THR A 97 61.04 30.17 -17.03
CA THR A 97 60.11 29.16 -16.52
C THR A 97 59.45 29.71 -15.28
N ILE A 98 58.13 29.81 -15.30
CA ILE A 98 57.29 30.15 -14.15
C ILE A 98 56.82 28.83 -13.56
N SER A 99 57.13 28.62 -12.29
CA SER A 99 56.88 27.37 -11.55
C SER A 99 56.12 27.65 -10.25
N THR A 100 55.93 26.62 -9.42
CA THR A 100 55.36 26.79 -8.07
C THR A 100 56.23 27.68 -7.18
N ALA A 101 57.54 27.79 -7.46
CA ALA A 101 58.42 28.71 -6.74
C ALA A 101 58.10 30.19 -7.06
N ASP A 102 57.48 30.46 -8.22
CA ASP A 102 57.04 31.80 -8.64
C ASP A 102 55.59 32.11 -8.23
N GLY A 103 54.91 31.17 -7.57
CA GLY A 103 53.53 31.34 -7.09
C GLY A 103 52.46 30.59 -7.89
N LEU A 104 52.81 29.81 -8.92
CA LEU A 104 51.83 28.92 -9.57
C LEU A 104 51.30 27.90 -8.57
N LEU A 105 49.99 27.62 -8.64
CA LEU A 105 49.35 26.68 -7.74
C LEU A 105 49.80 25.22 -8.00
N ASN A 106 50.04 24.88 -9.27
CA ASN A 106 50.49 23.55 -9.70
C ASN A 106 51.38 23.68 -10.95
N PRO A 107 52.47 22.88 -11.07
CA PRO A 107 53.36 22.97 -12.23
C PRO A 107 52.77 22.37 -13.51
N ILE A 108 51.76 21.51 -13.43
CA ILE A 108 51.16 20.84 -14.59
C ILE A 108 50.10 21.76 -15.20
N VAL A 109 50.54 22.55 -16.19
CA VAL A 109 49.66 23.44 -16.97
C VAL A 109 48.92 22.63 -18.03
N THR A 110 47.60 22.76 -18.04
CA THR A 110 46.70 22.04 -18.96
C THR A 110 46.23 22.91 -20.10
N SER A 111 45.91 24.18 -19.83
CA SER A 111 45.40 25.14 -20.82
C SER A 111 45.77 26.56 -20.43
N LEU A 112 45.86 27.43 -21.43
CA LEU A 112 46.20 28.84 -21.30
C LEU A 112 45.20 29.68 -22.10
N ALA A 113 44.83 30.85 -21.59
CA ALA A 113 44.05 31.84 -22.32
C ALA A 113 44.36 33.26 -21.82
N LEU A 114 44.16 34.24 -22.69
CA LEU A 114 44.30 35.66 -22.34
C LEU A 114 42.94 36.27 -22.05
N ASP A 115 42.85 37.11 -21.02
CA ASP A 115 41.70 38.01 -20.85
C ASP A 115 41.83 39.27 -21.73
N GLU A 116 40.76 40.07 -21.78
CA GLU A 116 40.71 41.34 -22.53
C GLU A 116 41.76 42.36 -22.09
N GLN A 117 42.30 42.24 -20.87
CA GLN A 117 43.36 43.12 -20.37
C GLN A 117 44.77 42.59 -20.69
N GLY A 118 44.87 41.42 -21.34
CA GLY A 118 46.12 40.78 -21.69
C GLY A 118 46.78 40.00 -20.54
N HIS A 119 46.07 39.76 -19.43
CA HIS A 119 46.57 38.86 -18.39
C HIS A 119 46.39 37.40 -18.82
N LEU A 120 47.35 36.57 -18.43
CA LEU A 120 47.37 35.17 -18.80
C LEU A 120 46.73 34.33 -17.71
N TRP A 121 45.67 33.61 -18.05
CA TRP A 121 45.00 32.65 -17.20
C TRP A 121 45.57 31.25 -17.42
N VAL A 122 46.00 30.63 -16.34
CA VAL A 122 46.68 29.34 -16.33
C VAL A 122 45.79 28.30 -15.66
N ALA A 123 45.24 27.39 -16.45
CA ALA A 123 44.55 26.21 -15.95
C ALA A 123 45.56 25.10 -15.63
N SER A 124 45.31 24.37 -14.54
CA SER A 124 46.20 23.30 -14.08
C SER A 124 45.44 22.12 -13.47
N THR A 125 46.17 21.04 -13.18
CA THR A 125 45.60 19.85 -12.50
C THR A 125 45.28 20.06 -11.01
N SER A 126 45.54 21.25 -10.45
CA SER A 126 45.13 21.58 -9.07
C SER A 126 44.70 23.04 -8.93
N GLY A 127 43.91 23.54 -9.89
CA GLY A 127 43.28 24.87 -9.83
C GLY A 127 43.75 25.84 -10.91
N ILE A 128 43.55 27.13 -10.66
CA ILE A 128 43.75 28.21 -11.62
C ILE A 128 44.76 29.22 -11.06
N SER A 129 45.58 29.82 -11.92
CA SER A 129 46.44 30.94 -11.55
C SER A 129 46.31 32.04 -12.59
N LYS A 130 46.26 33.30 -12.15
CA LYS A 130 46.29 34.47 -13.03
C LYS A 130 47.70 35.04 -13.03
N VAL A 131 48.25 35.26 -14.22
CA VAL A 131 49.60 35.78 -14.40
C VAL A 131 49.50 37.17 -15.02
N TYR A 132 49.90 38.17 -14.25
CA TYR A 132 49.98 39.55 -14.69
C TYR A 132 51.28 39.77 -15.44
N ILE A 133 51.17 40.38 -16.61
CA ILE A 133 52.29 40.74 -17.47
C ILE A 133 52.44 42.26 -17.37
N GLU A 134 53.24 42.72 -16.40
CA GLU A 134 53.45 44.15 -16.17
C GLU A 134 54.65 44.64 -17.02
N GLY A 135 54.49 45.83 -17.61
CA GLY A 135 55.31 46.33 -18.72
C GLY A 135 56.83 46.40 -18.49
N LYS A 136 57.57 46.55 -19.59
CA LYS A 136 59.05 46.59 -19.65
C LYS A 136 59.64 47.57 -18.63
N ASN A 137 60.33 47.05 -17.61
CA ASN A 137 61.29 47.84 -16.85
C ASN A 137 62.45 48.28 -17.75
N ALA A 138 63.18 49.33 -17.35
CA ALA A 138 64.27 49.96 -18.09
C ALA A 138 65.42 49.01 -18.53
N GLU A 139 65.42 47.76 -18.07
CA GLU A 139 66.35 46.69 -18.41
C GLU A 139 65.77 45.58 -19.32
N ALA A 140 64.61 45.80 -19.96
CA ALA A 140 63.95 44.87 -20.88
C ALA A 140 63.47 43.53 -20.27
N VAL A 141 63.40 43.43 -18.94
CA VAL A 141 62.76 42.30 -18.23
C VAL A 141 61.28 42.63 -18.02
N LEU A 142 60.38 41.80 -18.58
CA LEU A 142 58.96 41.82 -18.25
C LEU A 142 58.80 41.43 -16.77
N ASP A 143 58.02 42.18 -16.01
CA ASP A 143 57.70 41.81 -14.63
C ASP A 143 56.48 40.89 -14.63
N TRP A 144 56.57 39.79 -13.89
CA TRP A 144 55.54 38.75 -13.88
C TRP A 144 55.08 38.53 -12.44
N ARG A 145 53.82 38.84 -12.17
CA ARG A 145 53.18 38.53 -10.89
C ARG A 145 52.23 37.37 -11.07
N VAL A 146 52.39 36.31 -10.29
CA VAL A 146 51.48 35.17 -10.29
C VAL A 146 50.55 35.27 -9.09
N GLU A 147 49.26 35.20 -9.35
CA GLU A 147 48.21 35.15 -8.34
C GLU A 147 47.50 33.79 -8.40
N PRO A 148 47.72 32.90 -7.42
CA PRO A 148 46.99 31.64 -7.34
C PRO A 148 45.55 31.89 -6.90
N LEU A 149 44.60 31.27 -7.58
CA LEU A 149 43.18 31.36 -7.26
C LEU A 149 42.74 30.03 -6.62
N ASN A 150 42.47 30.07 -5.31
CA ASN A 150 41.94 28.90 -4.62
C ASN A 150 40.44 28.77 -4.87
N LEU A 151 40.05 27.68 -5.52
CA LEU A 151 38.66 27.42 -5.89
C LEU A 151 37.88 26.66 -4.82
N ASP A 152 38.50 26.09 -3.78
CA ASP A 152 37.88 25.14 -2.83
C ASP A 152 36.55 25.63 -2.23
N HIS A 153 36.42 26.96 -2.07
CA HIS A 153 35.24 27.62 -1.50
C HIS A 153 34.13 27.95 -2.52
N ILE A 154 34.45 27.93 -3.82
CA ILE A 154 33.50 28.12 -4.94
C ILE A 154 33.10 26.74 -5.47
N THR A 155 34.10 25.90 -5.72
CA THR A 155 33.96 24.52 -6.18
C THR A 155 35.06 23.67 -5.56
N GLN A 156 34.78 22.44 -5.18
CA GLN A 156 35.82 21.46 -4.85
C GLN A 156 36.46 20.85 -6.12
N ALA A 157 36.52 21.64 -7.21
CA ALA A 157 37.16 21.24 -8.44
C ALA A 157 38.67 21.16 -8.22
N ARG A 158 39.26 20.04 -8.60
CA ARG A 158 40.72 19.86 -8.52
C ARG A 158 41.35 20.13 -9.86
N ASN A 159 40.78 19.57 -10.93
CA ASN A 159 41.36 19.67 -12.26
C ASN A 159 40.61 20.70 -13.09
N THR A 160 41.35 21.66 -13.64
CA THR A 160 40.88 22.53 -14.71
C THR A 160 41.56 22.08 -15.99
N PHE A 161 40.78 21.72 -17.01
CA PHE A 161 41.29 21.09 -18.23
C PHE A 161 41.44 22.09 -19.38
N ALA A 162 40.49 23.01 -19.53
CA ALA A 162 40.48 24.02 -20.58
C ALA A 162 40.07 25.37 -20.02
N VAL A 163 40.59 26.43 -20.63
CA VAL A 163 40.18 27.81 -20.38
C VAL A 163 40.05 28.54 -21.72
N ILE A 164 39.00 29.33 -21.89
CA ILE A 164 38.87 30.30 -22.99
C ILE A 164 38.32 31.63 -22.48
N ASN A 165 38.58 32.69 -23.23
CA ASN A 165 37.89 33.96 -23.11
C ASN A 165 36.77 34.02 -24.16
N HIS A 166 35.56 34.38 -23.73
CA HIS A 166 34.43 34.64 -24.64
C HIS A 166 33.50 35.68 -24.02
N ASN A 167 33.17 36.73 -24.80
CA ASN A 167 32.35 37.87 -24.38
C ASN A 167 32.79 38.48 -23.05
N GLU A 168 34.09 38.81 -22.93
CA GLU A 168 34.71 39.41 -21.74
C GLU A 168 34.65 38.54 -20.46
N ARG A 169 34.36 37.24 -20.60
CA ARG A 169 34.27 36.28 -19.50
C ARG A 169 35.26 35.15 -19.71
N MET A 170 35.88 34.72 -18.62
CA MET A 170 36.74 33.54 -18.64
C MET A 170 35.93 32.30 -18.29
N TRP A 171 35.97 31.30 -19.16
CA TRP A 171 35.25 30.04 -19.01
C TRP A 171 36.23 28.91 -18.79
N PHE A 172 35.96 28.06 -17.81
CA PHE A 172 36.84 26.97 -17.41
C PHE A 172 36.10 25.64 -17.38
N ALA A 173 36.62 24.65 -18.12
CA ALA A 173 36.15 23.27 -18.05
C ALA A 173 36.88 22.55 -16.91
N THR A 174 36.13 21.97 -15.98
CA THR A 174 36.70 21.34 -14.78
C THR A 174 36.24 19.89 -14.59
N ASP A 175 36.77 19.22 -13.56
CA ASP A 175 36.25 17.93 -13.11
C ASP A 175 34.97 18.00 -12.27
N ARG A 176 34.42 19.21 -12.06
CA ARG A 176 33.22 19.49 -11.27
C ARG A 176 32.23 20.43 -11.96
N GLY A 177 32.31 20.61 -13.27
CA GLY A 177 31.38 21.39 -14.08
C GLY A 177 32.12 22.48 -14.84
N VAL A 178 31.42 23.58 -15.10
CA VAL A 178 31.98 24.75 -15.79
C VAL A 178 32.01 25.92 -14.81
N LEU A 179 33.18 26.54 -14.71
CA LEU A 179 33.37 27.77 -13.95
C LEU A 179 33.37 28.97 -14.91
N VAL A 180 32.74 30.05 -14.49
CA VAL A 180 32.67 31.31 -15.23
C VAL A 180 33.17 32.42 -14.34
N HIS A 181 34.12 33.20 -14.83
CA HIS A 181 34.60 34.41 -14.16
C HIS A 181 34.20 35.63 -14.99
N THR A 182 33.38 36.50 -14.39
CA THR A 182 32.88 37.72 -15.01
C THR A 182 33.49 38.94 -14.30
N PRO A 183 34.42 39.66 -14.94
CA PRO A 183 35.09 40.81 -14.32
C PRO A 183 34.15 41.98 -13.97
N THR A 184 33.10 42.20 -14.76
CA THR A 184 32.15 43.32 -14.61
C THR A 184 31.19 43.15 -13.44
N ASP A 185 30.94 41.91 -13.02
CA ASP A 185 30.00 41.57 -11.94
C ASP A 185 30.66 41.63 -10.56
N CYS A 186 31.95 41.98 -10.50
CA CYS A 186 32.69 42.19 -9.26
C CYS A 186 32.23 43.47 -8.55
N PRO A 187 31.47 43.40 -7.44
CA PRO A 187 31.09 44.60 -6.72
C PRO A 187 32.35 45.13 -6.03
N ALA A 188 32.71 46.39 -6.29
CA ALA A 188 33.88 47.04 -5.68
C ALA A 188 33.89 47.02 -4.14
N ASN A 189 32.79 46.61 -3.50
CA ASN A 189 32.61 46.44 -2.05
C ASN A 189 31.77 45.20 -1.70
N ALA A 190 31.94 44.05 -2.36
CA ALA A 190 31.29 42.80 -1.94
C ALA A 190 31.97 42.17 -0.71
N THR A 191 31.99 42.89 0.41
CA THR A 191 32.03 42.23 1.71
C THR A 191 30.65 41.65 2.00
N THR A 192 30.29 40.54 1.34
CA THR A 192 29.31 39.64 1.96
C THR A 192 29.93 39.13 3.27
N ALA A 193 29.11 38.76 4.26
CA ALA A 193 29.62 38.21 5.52
C ALA A 193 30.54 36.98 5.31
N ALA A 194 30.42 36.30 4.17
CA ALA A 194 31.32 35.22 3.74
C ALA A 194 32.68 35.71 3.19
N ALA A 195 32.75 36.90 2.56
CA ALA A 195 34.00 37.44 2.00
C ALA A 195 34.96 37.98 3.08
N ALA A 196 34.44 38.45 4.22
CA ALA A 196 35.25 39.00 5.32
C ALA A 196 35.94 37.91 6.18
N GLU A 197 35.44 36.67 6.17
CA GLU A 197 35.96 35.58 7.02
C GLU A 197 37.02 34.72 6.30
N TYR A 198 37.10 34.77 4.95
CA TYR A 198 37.92 33.84 4.15
C TYR A 198 38.87 34.47 3.11
N GLN A 199 39.01 35.80 3.08
CA GLN A 199 39.99 36.53 2.22
C GLN A 199 39.95 36.18 0.71
N ILE A 200 38.77 35.90 0.14
CA ILE A 200 38.62 35.80 -1.33
C ILE A 200 38.07 37.13 -1.81
N ALA A 201 38.90 37.94 -2.47
CA ALA A 201 38.54 39.28 -2.92
C ALA A 201 37.42 39.31 -3.97
N ASP A 202 37.12 38.18 -4.63
CA ASP A 202 36.31 38.14 -5.86
C ASP A 202 35.26 37.01 -5.92
N ALA A 203 34.81 36.46 -4.79
CA ALA A 203 33.85 35.33 -4.79
C ALA A 203 32.53 35.65 -5.55
N ALA A 204 32.13 36.92 -5.59
CA ALA A 204 30.96 37.39 -6.33
C ALA A 204 31.15 37.39 -7.87
N CYS A 205 32.40 37.32 -8.35
CA CYS A 205 32.75 37.34 -9.77
C CYS A 205 32.70 35.95 -10.42
N TRP A 206 32.53 34.91 -9.61
CA TRP A 206 32.52 33.52 -10.05
C TRP A 206 31.10 32.95 -10.08
N ARG A 207 30.80 32.21 -11.13
CA ARG A 207 29.64 31.34 -11.20
C ARG A 207 30.04 29.92 -11.56
N TRP A 208 29.24 28.97 -11.09
CA TRP A 208 29.51 27.55 -11.24
C TRP A 208 28.28 26.84 -11.81
N ILE A 209 28.42 26.32 -13.03
CA ILE A 209 27.42 25.46 -13.65
C ILE A 209 27.76 24.02 -13.32
N SER A 210 26.83 23.33 -12.67
CA SER A 210 26.98 21.93 -12.23
C SER A 210 25.78 21.07 -12.63
N ARG A 211 25.75 19.83 -12.14
CA ARG A 211 24.59 18.94 -12.33
C ARG A 211 23.31 19.44 -11.66
N SER A 212 23.38 20.20 -10.57
CA SER A 212 22.18 20.79 -9.96
C SER A 212 21.55 21.86 -10.84
N ASP A 213 22.34 22.45 -11.73
CA ASP A 213 21.92 23.52 -12.65
C ASP A 213 21.41 22.97 -13.98
N GLY A 214 21.50 21.65 -14.23
CA GLY A 214 20.99 21.01 -15.45
C GLY A 214 22.06 20.41 -16.37
N LEU A 215 23.35 20.40 -15.98
CA LEU A 215 24.36 19.64 -16.73
C LEU A 215 24.18 18.12 -16.53
N PRO A 216 24.38 17.30 -17.57
CA PRO A 216 24.25 15.84 -17.45
C PRO A 216 25.39 15.20 -16.65
N PHE A 217 26.59 15.79 -16.69
CA PHE A 217 27.81 15.29 -16.05
C PHE A 217 28.61 16.41 -15.38
N ASP A 218 29.55 16.00 -14.51
CA ASP A 218 30.44 16.91 -13.79
C ASP A 218 31.77 17.17 -14.53
N LYS A 219 32.28 16.23 -15.32
CA LYS A 219 33.64 16.34 -15.89
C LYS A 219 33.63 16.70 -17.37
N TYR A 220 34.19 17.87 -17.69
CA TYR A 220 34.38 18.35 -19.05
C TYR A 220 35.85 18.66 -19.32
N PHE A 221 36.30 18.37 -20.54
CA PHE A 221 37.70 18.47 -20.96
C PHE A 221 37.97 19.66 -21.88
N SER A 222 36.98 20.02 -22.69
CA SER A 222 37.09 21.07 -23.68
C SER A 222 35.82 21.91 -23.72
N LEU A 223 35.94 23.13 -24.23
CA LEU A 223 34.86 24.08 -24.34
C LEU A 223 35.06 24.94 -25.61
N ALA A 224 33.96 25.29 -26.26
CA ALA A 224 33.94 26.13 -27.46
C ALA A 224 32.61 26.87 -27.55
N PHE A 225 32.61 28.08 -28.11
CA PHE A 225 31.40 28.82 -28.43
C PHE A 225 31.24 28.88 -29.95
N ASP A 226 30.06 28.50 -30.45
CA ASP A 226 29.73 28.71 -31.85
C ASP A 226 29.38 30.18 -32.15
N PHE A 227 29.11 30.51 -33.42
CA PHE A 227 28.78 31.88 -33.84
C PHE A 227 27.42 32.37 -33.31
N GLU A 228 26.53 31.47 -32.92
CA GLU A 228 25.27 31.82 -32.26
C GLU A 228 25.45 32.04 -30.74
N GLY A 229 26.66 31.82 -30.20
CA GLY A 229 26.95 31.95 -28.78
C GLY A 229 26.45 30.77 -27.94
N ASN A 230 26.15 29.61 -28.54
CA ASN A 230 25.90 28.39 -27.80
C ASN A 230 27.21 27.82 -27.26
N LEU A 231 27.18 27.35 -26.01
CA LEU A 231 28.34 26.74 -25.37
C LEU A 231 28.34 25.24 -25.65
N TRP A 232 29.42 24.75 -26.23
CA TRP A 232 29.67 23.35 -26.50
C TRP A 232 30.75 22.81 -25.56
N LEU A 233 30.48 21.68 -24.91
CA LEU A 233 31.34 21.06 -23.92
C LEU A 233 31.70 19.64 -24.32
N GLY A 234 33.01 19.33 -24.40
CA GLY A 234 33.50 17.98 -24.66
C GLY A 234 33.76 17.21 -23.37
N SER A 235 33.33 15.94 -23.31
CA SER A 235 33.50 15.08 -22.14
C SER A 235 33.98 13.67 -22.52
N SER A 236 34.27 12.83 -21.52
CA SER A 236 34.50 11.39 -21.76
C SER A 236 33.27 10.62 -22.25
N ARG A 237 32.09 11.25 -22.26
CA ARG A 237 30.80 10.62 -22.54
C ARG A 237 30.06 11.28 -23.69
N GLY A 238 30.71 12.14 -24.46
CA GLY A 238 30.11 12.81 -25.61
C GLY A 238 30.24 14.33 -25.54
N VAL A 239 29.47 14.99 -26.38
CA VAL A 239 29.44 16.46 -26.50
C VAL A 239 28.12 16.99 -25.97
N THR A 240 28.16 18.02 -25.15
CA THR A 240 26.98 18.69 -24.59
C THR A 240 26.86 20.10 -25.14
N ARG A 241 25.69 20.47 -25.67
CA ARG A 241 25.34 21.83 -26.10
C ARG A 241 24.46 22.51 -25.06
N LEU A 242 24.75 23.76 -24.76
CA LEU A 242 23.93 24.65 -23.96
C LEU A 242 23.53 25.84 -24.84
N SER A 243 22.23 26.08 -24.99
CA SER A 243 21.75 27.19 -25.83
C SER A 243 22.13 28.54 -25.25
N GLN A 244 22.48 29.51 -26.09
CA GLN A 244 22.79 30.88 -25.66
C GLN A 244 21.69 31.49 -24.77
N GLY A 245 20.43 31.37 -25.18
CA GLY A 245 19.30 31.95 -24.42
C GLY A 245 19.15 31.37 -23.00
N SER A 246 19.30 30.05 -22.87
CA SER A 246 19.27 29.40 -21.54
C SER A 246 20.50 29.76 -20.70
N LEU A 247 21.66 29.91 -21.33
CA LEU A 247 22.90 30.28 -20.66
C LEU A 247 22.84 31.72 -20.13
N GLU A 248 22.41 32.69 -20.94
CA GLU A 248 22.25 34.08 -20.52
C GLU A 248 21.16 34.26 -19.45
N THR A 249 20.07 33.47 -19.53
CA THR A 249 19.04 33.46 -18.47
C THR A 249 19.63 33.00 -17.14
N TRP A 250 20.44 31.94 -17.14
CA TRP A 250 21.14 31.45 -15.95
C TRP A 250 22.21 32.42 -15.43
N LEU A 251 22.90 33.11 -16.34
CA LEU A 251 23.80 34.22 -16.00
C LEU A 251 23.04 35.44 -15.45
N GLY A 252 21.75 35.58 -15.69
CA GLY A 252 20.90 36.55 -15.00
C GLY A 252 20.46 36.06 -13.61
N ASP A 253 19.98 34.82 -13.54
CA ASP A 253 19.42 34.19 -12.34
C ASP A 253 19.88 32.74 -12.21
N ALA A 254 20.78 32.51 -11.25
CA ALA A 254 21.37 31.20 -10.97
C ALA A 254 20.38 30.16 -10.41
N SER A 255 19.13 30.53 -10.12
CA SER A 255 18.08 29.59 -9.70
C SER A 255 17.39 28.89 -10.89
N THR A 256 17.65 29.35 -12.12
CA THR A 256 17.05 28.77 -13.33
C THR A 256 17.78 27.50 -13.75
N THR A 257 17.05 26.50 -14.26
CA THR A 257 17.66 25.27 -14.77
C THR A 257 18.06 25.46 -16.23
N ILE A 258 19.30 25.10 -16.55
CA ILE A 258 19.81 25.15 -17.91
C ILE A 258 19.32 23.92 -18.68
N THR A 259 18.77 24.17 -19.88
CA THR A 259 18.44 23.09 -20.81
C THR A 259 19.68 22.74 -21.63
N SER A 260 20.06 21.46 -21.62
CA SER A 260 21.20 20.96 -22.38
C SER A 260 20.80 19.83 -23.33
N ALA A 261 21.47 19.76 -24.48
CA ALA A 261 21.37 18.64 -25.42
C ALA A 261 22.68 17.87 -25.39
N HIS A 262 22.62 16.54 -25.35
CA HIS A 262 23.81 15.70 -25.25
C HIS A 262 23.89 14.70 -26.40
N PHE A 263 25.06 14.64 -27.02
CA PHE A 263 25.32 13.89 -28.24
C PHE A 263 26.39 12.82 -27.99
N VAL A 264 26.11 11.60 -28.48
CA VAL A 264 26.96 10.42 -28.32
C VAL A 264 27.12 9.66 -29.64
N GLU A 265 27.67 8.44 -29.62
CA GLU A 265 27.87 7.63 -30.83
C GLU A 265 26.57 7.34 -31.58
N SER A 266 25.45 7.16 -30.86
CA SER A 266 24.14 6.96 -31.49
C SER A 266 23.65 8.16 -32.28
N ASP A 267 24.22 9.34 -32.03
CA ASP A 267 23.88 10.59 -32.72
C ASP A 267 24.81 10.89 -33.90
N GLY A 268 25.76 9.97 -34.20
CA GLY A 268 26.65 10.05 -35.36
C GLY A 268 28.13 10.22 -35.02
N MET A 269 28.49 10.31 -33.74
CA MET A 269 29.89 10.40 -33.33
C MET A 269 30.62 9.06 -33.51
N ALA A 270 31.87 9.08 -33.98
CA ALA A 270 32.69 7.86 -34.06
C ALA A 270 33.14 7.34 -32.68
N SER A 271 33.24 8.25 -31.70
CA SER A 271 33.58 7.97 -30.30
C SER A 271 33.09 9.13 -29.44
N SER A 272 32.38 8.83 -28.35
CA SER A 272 31.93 9.79 -27.35
C SER A 272 33.08 10.31 -26.48
N GLN A 273 34.19 9.58 -26.41
CA GLN A 273 35.35 9.99 -25.64
C GLN A 273 36.08 11.15 -26.34
N ILE A 274 35.87 12.37 -25.85
CA ILE A 274 36.62 13.57 -26.28
C ILE A 274 37.98 13.60 -25.58
N ASN A 275 39.02 13.92 -26.35
CA ASN A 275 40.39 13.99 -25.88
C ASN A 275 40.70 15.31 -25.15
N THR A 276 41.83 15.35 -24.47
CA THR A 276 42.44 16.55 -23.90
C THR A 276 43.63 16.99 -24.75
N GLY A 277 44.07 18.24 -24.60
CA GLY A 277 45.07 18.89 -25.47
C GLY A 277 44.52 20.21 -26.00
N GLY A 278 45.39 21.13 -26.42
CA GLY A 278 45.00 22.52 -26.69
C GLY A 278 45.25 22.93 -28.16
N PRO A 279 44.22 23.12 -29.00
CA PRO A 279 42.79 23.00 -28.71
C PRO A 279 42.24 21.58 -28.99
N ALA A 280 41.55 21.00 -28.00
CA ALA A 280 40.75 19.78 -28.17
C ALA A 280 39.38 20.05 -28.81
N SER A 281 38.98 21.32 -28.87
CA SER A 281 37.83 21.81 -29.60
C SER A 281 38.14 23.13 -30.30
N ALA A 282 37.69 23.29 -31.54
CA ALA A 282 37.90 24.49 -32.33
C ALA A 282 36.62 24.83 -33.13
N VAL A 283 36.49 26.09 -33.53
CA VAL A 283 35.41 26.54 -34.40
C VAL A 283 36.04 27.03 -35.70
N ASP A 284 35.56 26.54 -36.83
CA ASP A 284 36.05 26.96 -38.14
C ASP A 284 35.40 28.27 -38.62
N SER A 285 35.84 28.78 -39.76
CA SER A 285 35.30 30.01 -40.34
C SER A 285 33.85 29.90 -40.82
N GLU A 286 33.33 28.68 -40.97
CA GLU A 286 31.95 28.40 -41.38
C GLU A 286 31.03 28.23 -40.15
N GLY A 287 31.59 28.25 -38.93
CA GLY A 287 30.84 28.13 -37.68
C GLY A 287 30.64 26.69 -37.21
N HIS A 288 31.26 25.71 -37.88
CA HIS A 288 31.25 24.34 -37.41
C HIS A 288 32.12 24.18 -36.18
N VAL A 289 31.66 23.37 -35.23
CA VAL A 289 32.39 23.05 -34.01
C VAL A 289 33.05 21.69 -34.17
N TRP A 290 34.37 21.67 -34.06
CA TRP A 290 35.22 20.49 -34.20
C TRP A 290 35.65 20.00 -32.82
N PHE A 291 35.55 18.69 -32.59
CA PHE A 291 35.99 18.03 -31.36
C PHE A 291 36.93 16.87 -31.67
N ALA A 292 38.13 16.88 -31.09
CA ALA A 292 39.05 15.75 -31.18
C ALA A 292 38.55 14.59 -30.28
N SER A 293 38.17 13.47 -30.89
CA SER A 293 37.75 12.27 -30.18
C SER A 293 38.85 11.20 -30.16
N ALA A 294 38.68 10.16 -29.33
CA ALA A 294 39.56 9.00 -29.35
C ALA A 294 39.58 8.25 -30.70
N ARG A 295 38.59 8.50 -31.59
CA ARG A 295 38.49 7.89 -32.93
C ARG A 295 38.27 8.93 -34.01
N GLY A 296 39.24 9.81 -34.20
CA GLY A 296 39.18 10.86 -35.23
C GLY A 296 38.49 12.12 -34.73
N VAL A 297 37.93 12.91 -35.64
CA VAL A 297 37.34 14.22 -35.32
C VAL A 297 35.83 14.19 -35.49
N VAL A 298 35.12 14.79 -34.56
CA VAL A 298 33.68 15.00 -34.61
C VAL A 298 33.42 16.43 -35.06
N VAL A 299 32.59 16.60 -36.08
CA VAL A 299 32.20 17.92 -36.60
C VAL A 299 30.72 18.11 -36.36
N VAL A 300 30.37 19.26 -35.81
CA VAL A 300 28.99 19.63 -35.56
C VAL A 300 28.68 20.89 -36.35
N ALA A 301 27.62 20.86 -37.14
CA ALA A 301 27.13 22.02 -37.89
C ALA A 301 25.89 22.61 -37.20
N PRO A 302 26.04 23.72 -36.43
CA PRO A 302 24.94 24.27 -35.63
C PRO A 302 23.76 24.76 -36.47
N GLU A 303 23.99 25.27 -37.68
CA GLU A 303 22.94 25.80 -38.56
C GLU A 303 21.92 24.73 -38.99
N GLU A 304 22.32 23.46 -39.02
CA GLU A 304 21.43 22.34 -39.34
C GLU A 304 20.51 21.94 -38.17
N PHE A 305 20.81 22.40 -36.94
CA PHE A 305 20.11 21.98 -35.72
C PHE A 305 18.70 22.59 -35.53
N GLY A 306 18.21 23.44 -36.44
CA GLY A 306 16.89 24.09 -36.32
C GLY A 306 15.90 23.80 -37.46
N LEU A 307 16.31 23.13 -38.53
CA LEU A 307 15.54 23.07 -39.79
C LEU A 307 14.65 21.83 -39.94
N HIS A 308 14.62 20.96 -38.95
CA HIS A 308 13.79 19.76 -38.99
C HIS A 308 12.78 19.82 -37.86
N GLU A 309 11.54 20.15 -38.19
CA GLU A 309 10.39 19.78 -37.36
C GLU A 309 10.51 18.28 -37.07
N LEU A 310 11.03 17.95 -35.89
CA LEU A 310 11.16 16.59 -35.40
C LEU A 310 9.74 16.10 -35.14
N THR A 311 9.08 15.65 -36.21
CA THR A 311 7.79 14.99 -36.16
C THR A 311 7.87 13.88 -35.12
N ALA A 312 6.97 13.95 -34.14
CA ALA A 312 6.99 13.02 -33.02
C ALA A 312 6.91 11.58 -33.55
N PRO A 313 7.83 10.68 -33.13
CA PRO A 313 7.85 9.33 -33.66
C PRO A 313 6.56 8.63 -33.22
N PRO A 314 5.87 7.90 -34.10
CA PRO A 314 4.68 7.16 -33.70
C PRO A 314 5.08 6.00 -32.79
N PRO A 315 4.47 5.85 -31.61
CA PRO A 315 4.73 4.74 -30.71
C PRO A 315 4.07 3.46 -31.24
N VAL A 316 4.63 2.30 -30.90
CA VAL A 316 4.05 0.99 -31.14
C VAL A 316 4.18 0.18 -29.87
N ILE A 317 3.10 -0.51 -29.48
CA ILE A 317 3.12 -1.48 -28.39
C ILE A 317 3.57 -2.81 -28.99
N GLU A 318 4.79 -3.23 -28.66
CA GLU A 318 5.39 -4.46 -29.18
C GLU A 318 4.77 -5.70 -28.54
N GLN A 319 4.54 -5.61 -27.22
CA GLN A 319 4.04 -6.75 -26.45
C GLN A 319 3.29 -6.27 -25.21
N ALA A 320 2.16 -6.91 -24.92
CA ALA A 320 1.51 -6.84 -23.62
C ALA A 320 1.56 -8.23 -22.98
N ARG A 321 2.01 -8.29 -21.73
CA ARG A 321 2.22 -9.54 -20.99
C ARG A 321 1.59 -9.48 -19.62
N SER A 322 1.18 -10.64 -19.16
CA SER A 322 0.64 -10.87 -17.85
C SER A 322 1.39 -12.05 -17.19
N ASN A 323 1.02 -12.43 -15.97
CA ASN A 323 1.58 -13.61 -15.30
C ASN A 323 1.35 -14.90 -16.12
N MET A 324 0.29 -14.93 -16.93
CA MET A 324 -0.12 -16.06 -17.74
C MET A 324 0.48 -16.05 -19.16
N GLY A 325 1.21 -15.01 -19.54
CA GLY A 325 1.87 -14.89 -20.85
C GLY A 325 1.49 -13.64 -21.63
N ALA A 326 1.77 -13.62 -22.92
CA ALA A 326 1.41 -12.50 -23.79
C ALA A 326 -0.09 -12.49 -24.11
N PHE A 327 -0.71 -11.31 -24.19
CA PHE A 327 -2.11 -11.15 -24.55
C PHE A 327 -2.30 -10.08 -25.64
N ALA A 328 -3.42 -10.20 -26.37
CA ALA A 328 -3.79 -9.32 -27.48
C ALA A 328 -4.75 -8.21 -27.01
N PRO A 329 -4.95 -7.14 -27.80
CA PRO A 329 -5.97 -6.14 -27.51
C PRO A 329 -7.36 -6.78 -27.32
N ASN A 330 -8.13 -6.25 -26.38
CA ASN A 330 -9.43 -6.74 -25.92
C ASN A 330 -9.40 -8.14 -25.26
N ALA A 331 -8.24 -8.60 -24.79
CA ALA A 331 -8.17 -9.81 -23.99
C ALA A 331 -8.83 -9.61 -22.62
N GLU A 332 -9.44 -10.68 -22.12
CA GLU A 332 -9.94 -10.78 -20.75
C GLU A 332 -8.89 -11.49 -19.88
N LEU A 333 -8.30 -10.77 -18.94
CA LEU A 333 -7.34 -11.29 -17.98
C LEU A 333 -8.06 -11.99 -16.84
N ALA A 334 -7.49 -13.10 -16.38
CA ALA A 334 -7.99 -13.86 -15.25
C ALA A 334 -7.90 -13.06 -13.94
N ALA A 335 -8.71 -13.43 -12.95
CA ALA A 335 -8.72 -12.76 -11.65
C ALA A 335 -7.37 -12.86 -10.91
N ASP A 336 -6.64 -13.97 -11.09
CA ASP A 336 -5.30 -14.24 -10.53
C ASP A 336 -4.17 -13.48 -11.24
N ASP A 337 -4.50 -12.75 -12.32
CA ASP A 337 -3.51 -12.04 -13.12
C ASP A 337 -3.19 -10.67 -12.53
N ASP A 338 -2.24 -10.67 -11.61
CA ASP A 338 -1.95 -9.53 -10.76
C ASP A 338 -0.80 -8.66 -11.24
N ARG A 339 -0.12 -9.02 -12.33
CA ARG A 339 0.94 -8.18 -12.94
C ARG A 339 0.71 -8.09 -14.43
N VAL A 340 0.73 -6.87 -14.95
CA VAL A 340 0.62 -6.57 -16.37
C VAL A 340 1.79 -5.68 -16.78
N GLU A 341 2.47 -6.07 -17.85
CA GLU A 341 3.66 -5.41 -18.38
C GLU A 341 3.45 -5.07 -19.85
N PHE A 342 3.77 -3.83 -20.22
CA PHE A 342 3.65 -3.32 -21.58
C PHE A 342 5.04 -2.92 -22.10
N HIS A 343 5.44 -3.51 -23.21
CA HIS A 343 6.64 -3.14 -23.96
C HIS A 343 6.24 -2.30 -25.15
N TYR A 344 6.85 -1.13 -25.30
CA TYR A 344 6.53 -0.18 -26.35
C TYR A 344 7.78 0.55 -26.85
N ILE A 345 7.74 1.00 -28.10
CA ILE A 345 8.84 1.71 -28.74
C ILE A 345 8.34 2.78 -29.69
N GLY A 346 9.03 3.92 -29.75
CA GLY A 346 8.80 4.98 -30.72
C GLY A 346 9.54 4.67 -32.02
N LEU A 347 8.83 4.70 -33.15
CA LEU A 347 9.41 4.47 -34.47
C LEU A 347 10.15 5.72 -34.97
N GLY A 348 11.28 6.02 -34.33
CA GLY A 348 12.21 7.09 -34.73
C GLY A 348 13.61 6.52 -34.97
N TYR A 349 14.14 6.70 -36.18
CA TYR A 349 15.53 6.30 -36.50
C TYR A 349 16.55 7.38 -36.13
N ARG A 350 16.10 8.62 -35.97
CA ARG A 350 16.93 9.75 -35.51
C ARG A 350 16.88 9.75 -33.99
N MET A 351 18.01 9.92 -33.31
CA MET A 351 18.06 10.06 -31.85
C MET A 351 17.24 8.99 -31.09
N ALA A 352 17.25 7.74 -31.56
CA ALA A 352 16.36 6.69 -31.04
C ALA A 352 16.51 6.47 -29.52
N ALA A 353 17.73 6.65 -29.00
CA ALA A 353 18.04 6.52 -27.57
C ALA A 353 17.46 7.65 -26.70
N HIS A 354 17.05 8.76 -27.32
CA HIS A 354 16.57 9.97 -26.65
C HIS A 354 15.06 10.16 -26.79
N ILE A 355 14.33 9.20 -27.38
CA ILE A 355 12.86 9.27 -27.47
C ILE A 355 12.28 9.21 -26.05
N GLU A 356 11.47 10.20 -25.71
CA GLU A 356 10.76 10.26 -24.43
C GLU A 356 9.36 9.65 -24.56
N TYR A 357 8.91 8.96 -23.51
CA TYR A 357 7.62 8.29 -23.45
C TYR A 357 6.74 8.84 -22.32
N GLN A 358 5.46 8.92 -22.61
CA GLN A 358 4.41 9.09 -21.61
C GLN A 358 3.42 7.94 -21.71
N VAL A 359 3.04 7.42 -20.57
CA VAL A 359 2.08 6.32 -20.45
C VAL A 359 0.94 6.71 -19.53
N ARG A 360 -0.20 6.07 -19.74
CA ARG A 360 -1.36 6.17 -18.85
C ARG A 360 -2.24 4.94 -19.02
N LEU A 361 -2.68 4.36 -17.91
CA LEU A 361 -3.66 3.29 -17.89
C LEU A 361 -5.03 3.84 -17.51
N ARG A 362 -5.89 4.12 -18.51
CA ARG A 362 -7.27 4.56 -18.24
C ARG A 362 -8.03 3.48 -17.48
N GLY A 363 -8.69 3.87 -16.40
CA GLY A 363 -9.29 2.96 -15.41
C GLY A 363 -8.45 2.81 -14.14
N PHE A 364 -7.20 3.30 -14.14
CA PHE A 364 -6.30 3.30 -12.98
C PHE A 364 -5.57 4.64 -12.79
N ASP A 365 -4.98 5.18 -13.86
CA ASP A 365 -4.25 6.46 -13.86
C ASP A 365 -5.16 7.63 -14.30
N ASP A 366 -5.16 8.70 -13.50
CA ASP A 366 -5.89 9.94 -13.81
C ASP A 366 -5.14 10.82 -14.84
N GLU A 367 -3.81 10.89 -14.73
CA GLU A 367 -2.94 11.76 -15.55
C GLU A 367 -1.89 10.96 -16.35
N TRP A 368 -1.19 11.65 -17.26
CA TRP A 368 -0.08 11.07 -18.01
C TRP A 368 1.19 11.01 -17.17
N ILE A 369 1.85 9.85 -17.14
CA ILE A 369 3.07 9.61 -16.37
C ILE A 369 4.26 9.66 -17.33
N LEU A 370 5.23 10.55 -17.07
CA LEU A 370 6.49 10.62 -17.81
C LEU A 370 7.40 9.44 -17.42
N ARG A 371 7.88 8.70 -18.42
CA ARG A 371 8.77 7.54 -18.26
C ARG A 371 10.16 7.76 -18.88
N GLU A 372 10.48 9.00 -19.27
CA GLU A 372 11.73 9.34 -19.95
C GLU A 372 11.96 8.40 -21.14
N ASN A 373 13.12 7.77 -21.27
CA ASN A 373 13.45 6.83 -22.35
C ASN A 373 13.13 5.36 -22.04
N LEU A 374 12.39 5.07 -20.96
CA LEU A 374 12.01 3.70 -20.61
C LEU A 374 10.93 3.18 -21.57
N THR A 375 11.16 1.99 -22.12
CA THR A 375 10.29 1.31 -23.09
C THR A 375 9.35 0.27 -22.45
N VAL A 376 9.28 0.27 -21.11
CA VAL A 376 8.49 -0.71 -20.34
C VAL A 376 7.67 0.00 -19.28
N ALA A 377 6.40 -0.38 -19.14
CA ALA A 377 5.52 0.02 -18.05
C ALA A 377 4.91 -1.21 -17.37
N GLU A 378 4.98 -1.27 -16.05
CA GLU A 378 4.46 -2.37 -15.23
C GLU A 378 3.38 -1.86 -14.27
N TYR A 379 2.29 -2.62 -14.17
CA TYR A 379 1.18 -2.40 -13.25
C TYR A 379 0.91 -3.67 -12.45
N THR A 380 0.66 -3.52 -11.16
CA THR A 380 0.40 -4.65 -10.25
C THR A 380 -0.90 -4.46 -9.47
N ASN A 381 -1.57 -5.57 -9.12
CA ASN A 381 -2.81 -5.61 -8.33
C ASN A 381 -3.94 -4.73 -8.89
N LEU A 382 -4.13 -4.78 -10.21
CA LEU A 382 -5.26 -4.09 -10.85
C LEU A 382 -6.59 -4.67 -10.33
N PRO A 383 -7.55 -3.82 -9.90
CA PRO A 383 -8.92 -4.23 -9.64
C PRO A 383 -9.57 -4.88 -10.87
N PRO A 384 -10.69 -5.61 -10.71
CA PRO A 384 -11.47 -6.04 -11.86
C PRO A 384 -12.16 -4.84 -12.52
N GLY A 385 -12.12 -4.79 -13.85
CA GLY A 385 -12.65 -3.66 -14.62
C GLY A 385 -12.12 -3.63 -16.05
N ASP A 386 -12.53 -2.61 -16.78
CA ASP A 386 -12.08 -2.34 -18.15
C ASP A 386 -10.97 -1.30 -18.12
N TYR A 387 -9.89 -1.58 -18.86
CA TYR A 387 -8.69 -0.78 -18.89
C TYR A 387 -8.30 -0.44 -20.33
N VAL A 388 -7.66 0.72 -20.52
CA VAL A 388 -7.01 1.06 -21.78
C VAL A 388 -5.62 1.60 -21.49
N PHE A 389 -4.60 0.84 -21.87
CA PHE A 389 -3.22 1.30 -21.81
C PHE A 389 -2.95 2.21 -23.00
N SER A 390 -2.53 3.44 -22.72
CA SER A 390 -2.23 4.46 -23.72
C SER A 390 -0.77 4.88 -23.61
N VAL A 391 -0.05 4.90 -24.73
CA VAL A 391 1.35 5.37 -24.82
C VAL A 391 1.51 6.41 -25.91
N ARG A 392 2.31 7.45 -25.65
CA ARG A 392 2.73 8.46 -26.62
C ARG A 392 4.22 8.75 -26.50
N SER A 393 4.84 9.18 -27.60
CA SER A 393 6.27 9.45 -27.66
C SER A 393 6.58 10.84 -28.22
N ARG A 394 7.76 11.36 -27.92
CA ARG A 394 8.29 12.58 -28.52
C ARG A 394 9.82 12.54 -28.60
N TYR A 395 10.38 13.42 -29.41
CA TYR A 395 11.77 13.83 -29.23
C TYR A 395 11.85 14.85 -28.08
N PRO A 396 13.00 14.95 -27.39
CA PRO A 396 13.19 15.93 -26.32
C PRO A 396 12.87 17.34 -26.81
N GLY A 397 12.05 18.08 -26.06
CA GLY A 397 11.60 19.43 -26.42
C GLY A 397 10.56 19.51 -27.57
N GLY A 398 10.24 18.38 -28.20
CA GLY A 398 9.20 18.30 -29.24
C GLY A 398 7.77 18.18 -28.70
N GLU A 399 6.82 18.20 -29.62
CA GLU A 399 5.42 17.90 -29.32
C GLU A 399 5.20 16.39 -29.11
N TRP A 400 4.19 16.04 -28.33
CA TRP A 400 3.81 14.65 -28.13
C TRP A 400 3.08 14.08 -29.34
N SER A 401 3.40 12.84 -29.70
CA SER A 401 2.69 12.09 -30.74
C SER A 401 1.22 11.86 -30.36
N ALA A 402 0.42 11.44 -31.33
CA ALA A 402 -0.83 10.75 -31.05
C ALA A 402 -0.56 9.52 -30.17
N SER A 403 -1.49 9.22 -29.26
CA SER A 403 -1.38 8.04 -28.41
C SER A 403 -1.81 6.77 -29.13
N VAL A 404 -1.17 5.66 -28.83
CA VAL A 404 -1.60 4.31 -29.20
C VAL A 404 -2.23 3.65 -28.00
N ASP A 405 -3.42 3.07 -28.22
CA ASP A 405 -4.28 2.52 -27.19
C ASP A 405 -4.37 0.99 -27.31
N LEU A 406 -4.25 0.29 -26.18
CA LEU A 406 -4.47 -1.13 -26.04
C LEU A 406 -5.54 -1.39 -24.96
N PRO A 407 -6.80 -1.63 -25.35
CA PRO A 407 -7.86 -2.00 -24.43
C PRO A 407 -7.69 -3.44 -23.92
N PHE A 408 -8.07 -3.71 -22.68
CA PHE A 408 -8.19 -5.05 -22.09
C PHE A 408 -9.12 -4.99 -20.88
N SER A 409 -9.58 -6.13 -20.37
CA SER A 409 -10.39 -6.19 -19.15
C SER A 409 -9.83 -7.22 -18.18
N LYS A 410 -10.12 -7.05 -16.89
CA LYS A 410 -9.80 -8.03 -15.85
C LYS A 410 -11.07 -8.52 -15.19
N VAL A 411 -11.28 -9.85 -15.18
CA VAL A 411 -12.47 -10.45 -14.60
C VAL A 411 -12.42 -10.45 -13.07
N PRO A 412 -13.55 -10.24 -12.37
CA PRO A 412 -13.61 -10.32 -10.92
C PRO A 412 -13.48 -11.76 -10.43
N TYR A 413 -12.93 -11.93 -9.23
CA TYR A 413 -13.06 -13.19 -8.49
C TYR A 413 -14.54 -13.49 -8.22
N TYR A 414 -14.91 -14.77 -8.08
CA TYR A 414 -16.30 -15.14 -7.81
C TYR A 414 -16.86 -14.44 -6.56
N TYR A 415 -16.06 -14.21 -5.51
CA TYR A 415 -16.48 -13.52 -4.29
C TYR A 415 -16.61 -11.99 -4.41
N GLN A 416 -16.08 -11.40 -5.49
CA GLN A 416 -16.24 -9.97 -5.81
C GLN A 416 -17.54 -9.69 -6.58
N THR A 417 -18.26 -10.74 -7.01
CA THR A 417 -19.53 -10.59 -7.72
C THR A 417 -20.71 -10.41 -6.76
N TRP A 418 -21.75 -9.69 -7.20
CA TRP A 418 -22.93 -9.44 -6.38
C TRP A 418 -23.75 -10.72 -6.08
N TRP A 419 -23.75 -11.69 -7.00
CA TRP A 419 -24.52 -12.92 -6.84
C TRP A 419 -23.94 -13.83 -5.75
N PHE A 420 -22.63 -13.80 -5.52
CA PHE A 420 -22.00 -14.52 -4.43
C PHE A 420 -22.53 -14.03 -3.07
N TRP A 421 -22.56 -12.71 -2.88
CA TRP A 421 -23.12 -12.10 -1.67
C TRP A 421 -24.61 -12.37 -1.53
N PHE A 422 -25.37 -12.39 -2.63
CA PHE A 422 -26.76 -12.82 -2.61
C PHE A 422 -26.91 -14.27 -2.12
N MET A 423 -26.08 -15.20 -2.60
CA MET A 423 -26.09 -16.61 -2.16
C MET A 423 -25.72 -16.76 -0.68
N VAL A 424 -24.73 -15.99 -0.19
CA VAL A 424 -24.35 -15.96 1.22
C VAL A 424 -25.52 -15.47 2.08
N MET A 425 -26.19 -14.39 1.67
CA MET A 425 -27.36 -13.86 2.37
C MET A 425 -28.55 -14.82 2.34
N ALA A 426 -28.79 -15.50 1.22
CA ALA A 426 -29.82 -16.52 1.10
C ALA A 426 -29.55 -17.73 2.02
N ALA A 427 -28.30 -18.21 2.07
CA ALA A 427 -27.90 -19.29 2.97
C ALA A 427 -28.07 -18.89 4.44
N ALA A 428 -27.70 -17.66 4.80
CA ALA A 428 -27.93 -17.11 6.14
C ALA A 428 -29.43 -17.04 6.47
N ALA A 429 -30.26 -16.59 5.53
CA ALA A 429 -31.72 -16.54 5.70
C ALA A 429 -32.33 -17.94 5.89
N VAL A 430 -31.89 -18.94 5.11
CA VAL A 430 -32.32 -20.35 5.27
C VAL A 430 -31.88 -20.90 6.62
N PHE A 431 -30.65 -20.59 7.06
CA PHE A 431 -30.17 -20.99 8.37
C PHE A 431 -31.01 -20.37 9.50
N ILE A 432 -31.28 -19.07 9.44
CA ILE A 432 -32.14 -18.37 10.40
C ILE A 432 -33.54 -18.98 10.39
N TRP A 433 -34.13 -19.20 9.21
CA TRP A 433 -35.44 -19.85 9.07
C TRP A 433 -35.46 -21.25 9.69
N TYR A 434 -34.43 -22.07 9.43
CA TYR A 434 -34.27 -23.40 10.02
C TYR A 434 -34.17 -23.32 11.56
N ARG A 435 -33.38 -22.37 12.08
CA ARG A 435 -33.22 -22.16 13.52
C ARG A 435 -34.53 -21.75 14.20
N VAL A 436 -35.26 -20.80 13.62
CA VAL A 436 -36.57 -20.35 14.12
C VAL A 436 -37.55 -21.53 14.12
N ARG A 437 -37.64 -22.27 13.00
CA ARG A 437 -38.54 -23.43 12.89
C ARG A 437 -38.17 -24.55 13.88
N SER A 438 -36.88 -24.77 14.11
CA SER A 438 -36.41 -25.74 15.11
C SER A 438 -36.77 -25.33 16.54
N LEU A 439 -36.69 -24.04 16.85
CA LEU A 439 -37.07 -23.51 18.16
C LEU A 439 -38.57 -23.66 18.41
N SER A 440 -39.41 -23.31 17.43
CA SER A 440 -40.87 -23.48 17.54
C SER A 440 -41.27 -24.94 17.77
N LYS A 441 -40.65 -25.89 17.05
CA LYS A 441 -40.91 -27.33 17.28
C LYS A 441 -40.49 -27.81 18.67
N ASN A 442 -39.41 -27.26 19.22
CA ASN A 442 -38.98 -27.60 20.58
C ASN A 442 -39.94 -27.04 21.63
N GLN A 443 -40.48 -25.84 21.39
CA GLN A 443 -41.50 -25.23 22.25
C GLN A 443 -42.77 -26.09 22.29
N GLU A 444 -43.30 -26.49 21.14
CA GLU A 444 -44.49 -27.36 21.07
C GLU A 444 -44.28 -28.71 21.78
N ARG A 445 -43.07 -29.29 21.68
CA ARG A 445 -42.73 -30.54 22.39
C ARG A 445 -42.70 -30.35 23.90
N LEU A 446 -42.18 -29.22 24.36
CA LEU A 446 -42.07 -28.92 25.78
C LEU A 446 -43.45 -28.67 26.39
N GLU A 447 -44.32 -27.95 25.68
CA GLU A 447 -45.71 -27.71 26.10
C GLU A 447 -46.49 -29.03 26.25
N ARG A 448 -46.39 -29.95 25.29
CA ARG A 448 -47.03 -31.29 25.42
C ARG A 448 -46.52 -32.09 26.61
N LEU A 449 -45.22 -32.07 26.86
CA LEU A 449 -44.64 -32.78 28.00
C LEU A 449 -45.12 -32.20 29.33
N VAL A 450 -45.30 -30.88 29.40
CA VAL A 450 -45.87 -30.22 30.59
C VAL A 450 -47.33 -30.65 30.76
N GLU A 451 -48.15 -30.61 29.71
CA GLU A 451 -49.56 -31.01 29.74
C GLU A 451 -49.74 -32.47 30.19
N GLU A 452 -48.98 -33.41 29.61
CA GLU A 452 -49.00 -34.83 29.99
C GLU A 452 -48.63 -35.04 31.46
N LYS A 453 -47.65 -34.29 31.98
CA LYS A 453 -47.24 -34.38 33.38
C LYS A 453 -48.26 -33.77 34.34
N THR A 454 -48.92 -32.67 33.97
CA THR A 454 -50.00 -32.11 34.78
C THR A 454 -51.22 -33.04 34.82
N ALA A 455 -51.61 -33.65 33.71
CA ALA A 455 -52.74 -34.59 33.67
C ALA A 455 -52.49 -35.83 34.54
N ALA A 456 -51.26 -36.36 34.55
CA ALA A 456 -50.89 -37.50 35.40
C ALA A 456 -50.92 -37.17 36.91
N LEU A 457 -50.61 -35.93 37.29
CA LEU A 457 -50.67 -35.48 38.69
C LEU A 457 -52.11 -35.27 39.18
N GLU A 458 -53.03 -34.85 38.30
CA GLU A 458 -54.45 -34.69 38.67
C GLU A 458 -55.14 -36.03 38.93
N ALA A 459 -54.82 -37.09 38.19
CA ALA A 459 -55.40 -38.42 38.40
C ALA A 459 -55.06 -39.02 39.79
N LEU A 460 -53.85 -38.79 40.31
CA LEU A 460 -53.43 -39.23 41.64
C LEU A 460 -54.12 -38.47 42.79
N ALA A 461 -54.88 -37.40 42.50
CA ALA A 461 -55.53 -36.57 43.51
C ALA A 461 -56.97 -37.02 43.87
N HIS A 462 -57.54 -38.02 43.19
CA HIS A 462 -58.96 -38.39 43.29
C HIS A 462 -59.27 -39.75 43.93
N GLU A 463 -58.29 -40.61 44.15
CA GLU A 463 -58.46 -41.93 44.77
C GLU A 463 -57.83 -41.98 46.18
N ASP A 464 -58.37 -42.81 47.06
CA ASP A 464 -57.78 -43.15 48.35
C ASP A 464 -56.78 -44.28 48.17
N ALA A 465 -55.52 -44.03 48.50
CA ALA A 465 -54.41 -44.95 48.25
C ALA A 465 -54.52 -46.29 49.00
N LEU A 466 -55.31 -46.37 50.08
CA LEU A 466 -55.46 -47.60 50.86
C LEU A 466 -56.61 -48.48 50.34
N THR A 467 -57.77 -47.89 50.06
CA THR A 467 -59.00 -48.62 49.72
C THR A 467 -59.29 -48.70 48.23
N GLY A 468 -58.63 -47.87 47.40
CA GLY A 468 -58.92 -47.74 45.97
C GLY A 468 -60.27 -47.07 45.67
N LEU A 469 -61.02 -46.67 46.70
CA LEU A 469 -62.25 -45.90 46.54
C LEU A 469 -61.92 -44.44 46.23
N PRO A 470 -62.87 -43.69 45.63
CA PRO A 470 -62.78 -42.24 45.59
C PRO A 470 -62.50 -41.65 46.98
N ASN A 471 -61.61 -40.65 47.04
CA ASN A 471 -61.32 -39.96 48.29
C ASN A 471 -62.34 -38.85 48.58
N ARG A 472 -62.22 -38.20 49.74
CA ARG A 472 -63.05 -37.06 50.15
C ARG A 472 -63.22 -35.99 49.06
N ARG A 473 -62.14 -35.63 48.34
CA ARG A 473 -62.18 -34.60 47.29
C ARG A 473 -63.01 -35.04 46.08
N ALA A 474 -62.89 -36.30 45.67
CA ALA A 474 -63.72 -36.87 44.61
C ALA A 474 -65.20 -36.98 45.03
N PHE A 475 -65.46 -37.34 46.29
CA PHE A 475 -66.81 -37.36 46.84
C PHE A 475 -67.48 -35.97 46.82
N ASP A 476 -66.78 -34.94 47.31
CA ASP A 476 -67.29 -33.56 47.31
C ASP A 476 -67.69 -33.09 45.92
N GLN A 477 -66.85 -33.37 44.92
CA GLN A 477 -67.15 -33.03 43.53
C GLN A 477 -68.36 -33.79 42.99
N ARG A 478 -68.47 -35.09 43.30
CA ARG A 478 -69.60 -35.91 42.86
C ARG A 478 -70.90 -35.48 43.54
N LEU A 479 -70.87 -35.20 44.84
CA LEU A 479 -72.00 -34.68 45.59
C LEU A 479 -72.50 -33.36 45.00
N GLN A 480 -71.61 -32.41 44.73
CA GLN A 480 -71.99 -31.13 44.09
C GLN A 480 -72.65 -31.33 42.72
N LEU A 481 -72.17 -32.29 41.92
CA LEU A 481 -72.72 -32.60 40.61
C LEU A 481 -74.12 -33.22 40.70
N GLU A 482 -74.31 -34.19 41.59
CA GLU A 482 -75.59 -34.88 41.76
C GLU A 482 -76.64 -33.99 42.45
N VAL A 483 -76.26 -33.10 43.36
CA VAL A 483 -77.17 -32.07 43.91
C VAL A 483 -77.69 -31.16 42.81
N LYS A 484 -76.80 -30.66 41.92
CA LYS A 484 -77.21 -29.87 40.75
C LYS A 484 -78.11 -30.67 39.81
N ARG A 485 -77.85 -31.97 39.62
CA ARG A 485 -78.65 -32.85 38.79
C ARG A 485 -80.03 -33.09 39.39
N SER A 486 -80.10 -33.33 40.69
CA SER A 486 -81.33 -33.50 41.47
C SER A 486 -82.20 -32.25 41.43
N LEU A 487 -81.61 -31.06 41.64
CA LEU A 487 -82.29 -29.78 41.52
C LEU A 487 -82.90 -29.56 40.13
N ARG A 488 -82.16 -29.89 39.06
CA ARG A 488 -82.62 -29.72 37.67
C ARG A 488 -83.74 -30.70 37.30
N ASN A 489 -83.64 -31.95 37.75
CA ASN A 489 -84.51 -33.03 37.30
C ASN A 489 -85.68 -33.30 38.27
N GLY A 490 -85.69 -32.67 39.44
CA GLY A 490 -86.66 -32.96 40.52
C GLY A 490 -86.53 -34.37 41.09
N SER A 491 -85.40 -35.06 40.87
CA SER A 491 -85.18 -36.42 41.35
C SER A 491 -84.73 -36.41 42.80
N LYS A 492 -85.12 -37.42 43.58
CA LYS A 492 -84.67 -37.59 44.97
C LYS A 492 -83.17 -37.85 45.03
N LEU A 493 -82.52 -37.42 46.11
CA LEU A 493 -81.11 -37.66 46.38
C LEU A 493 -80.95 -37.89 47.88
N SER A 494 -80.38 -39.04 48.24
CA SER A 494 -80.09 -39.37 49.62
C SER A 494 -78.59 -39.59 49.80
N LEU A 495 -78.12 -39.31 51.00
CA LEU A 495 -76.74 -39.46 51.43
C LEU A 495 -76.71 -40.33 52.68
N ALA A 496 -75.78 -41.28 52.75
CA ALA A 496 -75.44 -41.96 53.98
C ALA A 496 -73.99 -41.68 54.37
N VAL A 497 -73.78 -41.51 55.67
CA VAL A 497 -72.46 -41.54 56.29
C VAL A 497 -72.41 -42.78 57.17
N LEU A 498 -71.37 -43.57 56.96
CA LEU A 498 -71.12 -44.83 57.62
C LEU A 498 -69.81 -44.73 58.39
N ASP A 499 -69.82 -45.23 59.62
CA ASP A 499 -68.61 -45.34 60.43
C ASP A 499 -68.57 -46.70 61.12
N LEU A 500 -67.37 -47.28 61.16
CA LEU A 500 -67.13 -48.57 61.78
C LEU A 500 -67.17 -48.46 63.32
N ASP A 501 -68.07 -49.23 63.93
CA ASP A 501 -68.21 -49.25 65.38
C ASP A 501 -66.96 -49.83 66.03
N HIS A 502 -66.46 -49.14 67.06
CA HIS A 502 -65.30 -49.59 67.84
C HIS A 502 -64.03 -49.86 67.02
N PHE A 503 -63.87 -49.28 65.83
CA PHE A 503 -62.70 -49.53 64.96
C PHE A 503 -61.36 -49.21 65.63
N LYS A 504 -61.30 -48.17 66.47
CA LYS A 504 -60.14 -47.89 67.30
C LYS A 504 -59.73 -49.09 68.17
N GLN A 505 -60.68 -49.84 68.74
CA GLN A 505 -60.39 -51.04 69.53
C GLN A 505 -59.79 -52.17 68.66
N ILE A 506 -60.26 -52.29 67.42
CA ILE A 506 -59.68 -53.24 66.45
C ILE A 506 -58.21 -52.88 66.17
N ASN A 507 -57.92 -51.60 65.94
CA ASN A 507 -56.54 -51.11 65.76
C ASN A 507 -55.68 -51.30 67.00
N ASP A 508 -56.22 -50.97 68.19
CA ASP A 508 -55.50 -51.08 69.46
C ASP A 508 -55.20 -52.55 69.81
N GLN A 509 -56.07 -53.49 69.42
CA GLN A 509 -55.94 -54.91 69.74
C GLN A 509 -55.15 -55.71 68.70
N TYR A 510 -55.26 -55.36 67.41
CA TYR A 510 -54.73 -56.16 66.29
C TYR A 510 -53.70 -55.42 65.41
N LEU A 511 -53.25 -54.23 65.83
CA LEU A 511 -52.37 -53.32 65.09
C LEU A 511 -53.04 -52.70 63.84
N HIS A 512 -52.52 -51.55 63.43
CA HIS A 512 -53.05 -50.77 62.30
C HIS A 512 -53.10 -51.54 60.97
N GLU A 513 -52.16 -52.44 60.70
CA GLU A 513 -52.15 -53.24 59.46
C GLU A 513 -53.39 -54.14 59.34
N SER A 514 -53.86 -54.70 60.46
CA SER A 514 -55.11 -55.49 60.47
C SER A 514 -56.32 -54.61 60.23
N GLY A 515 -56.35 -53.40 60.80
CA GLY A 515 -57.39 -52.41 60.54
C GLY A 515 -57.43 -51.94 59.09
N ASP A 516 -56.27 -51.73 58.48
CA ASP A 516 -56.14 -51.37 57.06
C ASP A 516 -56.72 -52.46 56.14
N ARG A 517 -56.46 -53.74 56.44
CA ARG A 517 -57.07 -54.87 55.72
C ARG A 517 -58.58 -54.97 55.95
N VAL A 518 -59.06 -54.62 57.15
CA VAL A 518 -60.50 -54.51 57.44
C VAL A 518 -61.12 -53.41 56.57
N LEU A 519 -60.49 -52.24 56.44
CA LEU A 519 -60.98 -51.14 55.59
C LEU A 519 -60.97 -51.49 54.10
N GLN A 520 -59.95 -52.20 53.61
CA GLN A 520 -59.89 -52.70 52.23
C GLN A 520 -61.01 -53.71 51.93
N LYS A 521 -61.23 -54.66 52.85
CA LYS A 521 -62.30 -55.64 52.72
C LYS A 521 -63.67 -54.95 52.78
N LEU A 522 -63.83 -53.99 53.69
CA LEU A 522 -65.03 -53.18 53.80
C LEU A 522 -65.31 -52.40 52.51
N ALA A 523 -64.30 -51.77 51.90
CA ALA A 523 -64.46 -51.08 50.62
C ALA A 523 -65.04 -52.00 49.53
N THR A 524 -64.61 -53.26 49.51
CA THR A 524 -65.17 -54.29 48.60
C THR A 524 -66.63 -54.58 48.95
N VAL A 525 -66.94 -54.83 50.23
CA VAL A 525 -68.31 -55.08 50.72
C VAL A 525 -69.26 -53.94 50.38
N LEU A 526 -68.82 -52.69 50.56
CA LEU A 526 -69.62 -51.50 50.25
C LEU A 526 -69.87 -51.38 48.75
N THR A 527 -68.85 -51.59 47.92
CA THR A 527 -68.96 -51.53 46.46
C THR A 527 -69.91 -52.60 45.92
N ASP A 528 -69.84 -53.83 46.45
CA ASP A 528 -70.71 -54.93 46.06
C ASP A 528 -72.17 -54.76 46.57
N SER A 529 -72.36 -53.94 47.61
CA SER A 529 -73.65 -53.73 48.26
C SER A 529 -74.46 -52.56 47.70
N ILE A 530 -73.89 -51.76 46.79
CA ILE A 530 -74.54 -50.59 46.18
C ILE A 530 -74.87 -50.82 44.70
N ARG A 531 -75.69 -49.96 44.10
CA ARG A 531 -76.00 -50.01 42.65
C ARG A 531 -74.90 -49.32 41.85
N GLU A 532 -74.81 -49.61 40.55
CA GLU A 532 -73.85 -48.95 39.64
C GLU A 532 -73.99 -47.42 39.60
N ILE A 533 -75.19 -46.89 39.85
CA ILE A 533 -75.44 -45.45 39.88
C ILE A 533 -75.11 -44.80 41.24
N ASP A 534 -75.03 -45.60 42.31
CA ASP A 534 -74.68 -45.13 43.64
C ASP A 534 -73.16 -44.86 43.70
N TYR A 535 -72.74 -44.00 44.61
CA TYR A 535 -71.34 -43.59 44.70
C TYR A 535 -70.82 -43.71 46.12
N VAL A 536 -69.89 -44.62 46.35
CA VAL A 536 -69.20 -44.78 47.63
C VAL A 536 -67.81 -44.15 47.58
N ALA A 537 -67.44 -43.47 48.65
CA ALA A 537 -66.11 -42.92 48.86
C ALA A 537 -65.65 -43.14 50.29
N ARG A 538 -64.33 -43.19 50.47
CA ARG A 538 -63.74 -43.09 51.80
C ARG A 538 -63.62 -41.61 52.17
N TRP A 539 -64.40 -41.20 53.16
CA TRP A 539 -64.52 -39.81 53.57
C TRP A 539 -63.47 -39.43 54.63
N GLY A 540 -63.13 -40.38 55.51
CA GLY A 540 -62.20 -40.21 56.61
C GLY A 540 -61.43 -41.49 56.95
N GLY A 541 -60.83 -41.55 58.14
CA GLY A 541 -60.02 -42.70 58.58
C GLY A 541 -60.79 -44.03 58.57
N GLU A 542 -61.96 -44.05 59.20
CA GLU A 542 -62.87 -45.21 59.30
C GLU A 542 -64.29 -44.88 58.79
N GLU A 543 -64.42 -43.74 58.12
CA GLU A 543 -65.69 -43.15 57.67
C GLU A 543 -65.86 -43.29 56.16
N PHE A 544 -67.03 -43.75 55.74
CA PHE A 544 -67.42 -43.88 54.34
C PHE A 544 -68.67 -43.06 54.08
N ALA A 545 -68.71 -42.42 52.91
CA ALA A 545 -69.88 -41.69 52.46
C ALA A 545 -70.46 -42.38 51.22
N ILE A 546 -71.77 -42.53 51.19
CA ILE A 546 -72.49 -43.16 50.07
C ILE A 546 -73.57 -42.22 49.58
N LEU A 547 -73.52 -41.93 48.29
CA LEU A 547 -74.51 -41.12 47.60
C LEU A 547 -75.47 -42.04 46.85
N PHE A 548 -76.78 -41.79 46.98
CA PHE A 548 -77.84 -42.56 46.31
C PHE A 548 -78.64 -41.66 45.37
N PRO A 549 -78.17 -41.43 44.13
CA PRO A 549 -78.91 -40.65 43.14
C PRO A 549 -80.22 -41.31 42.76
N GLY A 550 -81.32 -40.57 42.81
CA GLY A 550 -82.65 -41.06 42.45
C GLY A 550 -83.39 -41.83 43.56
N ALA A 551 -82.77 -42.03 44.72
CA ALA A 551 -83.38 -42.73 45.86
C ALA A 551 -83.83 -41.76 46.95
N GLY A 552 -85.05 -41.93 47.46
CA GLY A 552 -85.53 -41.24 48.65
C GLY A 552 -85.05 -41.88 49.95
N LEU A 553 -85.39 -41.28 51.08
CA LEU A 553 -84.92 -41.68 52.41
C LEU A 553 -85.19 -43.16 52.72
N GLU A 554 -86.40 -43.65 52.44
CA GLU A 554 -86.79 -45.04 52.70
C GLU A 554 -86.04 -46.04 51.81
N GLU A 555 -85.81 -45.69 50.54
CA GLU A 555 -85.06 -46.55 49.61
C GLU A 555 -83.58 -46.61 49.98
N ALA A 556 -82.99 -45.46 50.32
CA ALA A 556 -81.61 -45.38 50.79
C ALA A 556 -81.43 -46.13 52.10
N LYS A 557 -82.39 -46.03 53.03
CA LYS A 557 -82.40 -46.78 54.29
C LYS A 557 -82.41 -48.30 54.07
N LEU A 558 -83.17 -48.81 53.11
CA LEU A 558 -83.17 -50.24 52.76
C LEU A 558 -81.80 -50.71 52.25
N VAL A 559 -81.14 -49.91 51.42
CA VAL A 559 -79.78 -50.22 50.94
C VAL A 559 -78.78 -50.16 52.10
N CYS A 560 -78.91 -49.17 52.98
CA CYS A 560 -78.08 -49.06 54.18
C CYS A 560 -78.28 -50.25 55.14
N GLU A 561 -79.51 -50.76 55.30
CA GLU A 561 -79.76 -51.96 56.13
C GLU A 561 -79.11 -53.21 55.54
N ARG A 562 -79.15 -53.34 54.20
CA ARG A 562 -78.41 -54.39 53.50
C ARG A 562 -76.90 -54.25 53.74
N ILE A 563 -76.35 -53.03 53.65
CA ILE A 563 -74.93 -52.76 53.92
C ILE A 563 -74.58 -53.11 55.37
N ARG A 564 -75.37 -52.66 56.34
CA ARG A 564 -75.15 -52.93 57.77
C ARG A 564 -75.10 -54.43 58.03
N LEU A 565 -76.08 -55.18 57.52
CA LEU A 565 -76.10 -56.64 57.64
C LEU A 565 -74.94 -57.30 56.90
N ALA A 566 -74.58 -56.83 55.70
CA ALA A 566 -73.44 -57.36 54.96
C ALA A 566 -72.14 -57.20 55.75
N ILE A 567 -71.93 -56.06 56.42
CA ILE A 567 -70.76 -55.83 57.28
C ILE A 567 -70.78 -56.76 58.49
N ASP A 568 -71.93 -56.84 59.19
CA ASP A 568 -72.13 -57.67 60.39
C ASP A 568 -71.85 -59.17 60.12
N TYR A 569 -72.28 -59.66 58.95
CA TYR A 569 -72.06 -61.06 58.52
C TYR A 569 -70.76 -61.29 57.73
N THR A 570 -69.96 -60.26 57.46
CA THR A 570 -68.69 -60.44 56.76
C THR A 570 -67.71 -61.20 57.64
N ASP A 571 -67.17 -62.30 57.12
CA ASP A 571 -66.15 -63.08 57.82
C ASP A 571 -64.78 -62.40 57.68
N PHE A 572 -64.21 -61.96 58.80
CA PHE A 572 -62.88 -61.37 58.90
C PHE A 572 -61.82 -62.36 59.44
N THR A 573 -62.13 -63.66 59.51
CA THR A 573 -61.20 -64.70 60.01
C THR A 573 -59.89 -64.78 59.23
N GLU A 574 -59.89 -64.45 57.93
CA GLU A 574 -58.67 -64.37 57.10
C GLU A 574 -57.71 -63.25 57.53
N ILE A 575 -58.18 -62.27 58.31
CA ILE A 575 -57.36 -61.22 58.92
C ILE A 575 -57.02 -61.62 60.36
N ASN A 576 -58.04 -61.93 61.18
CA ASN A 576 -57.87 -62.51 62.51
C ASN A 576 -59.18 -63.14 63.01
N SER A 577 -59.12 -64.33 63.61
CA SER A 577 -60.29 -65.09 64.06
C SER A 577 -61.14 -64.43 65.15
N GLY A 578 -60.63 -63.37 65.80
CA GLY A 578 -61.33 -62.62 66.86
C GLY A 578 -61.94 -61.29 66.42
N ILE A 579 -61.88 -60.93 65.13
CA ILE A 579 -62.43 -59.66 64.63
C ILE A 579 -63.90 -59.85 64.26
N HIS A 580 -64.76 -59.04 64.87
CA HIS A 580 -66.14 -58.86 64.48
C HIS A 580 -66.37 -57.36 64.31
N VAL A 581 -66.92 -56.97 63.15
CA VAL A 581 -67.07 -55.56 62.76
C VAL A 581 -68.54 -55.27 62.57
N THR A 582 -69.02 -54.23 63.24
CA THR A 582 -70.34 -53.64 62.98
C THR A 582 -70.18 -52.20 62.52
N ALA A 583 -71.21 -51.64 61.92
CA ALA A 583 -71.19 -50.24 61.49
C ALA A 583 -72.48 -49.53 61.90
N SER A 584 -72.33 -48.26 62.24
CA SER A 584 -73.46 -47.34 62.42
C SER A 584 -73.61 -46.50 61.15
N ILE A 585 -74.85 -46.23 60.75
CA ILE A 585 -75.14 -45.50 59.50
C ILE A 585 -76.18 -44.40 59.75
N GLY A 586 -75.83 -43.18 59.38
CA GLY A 586 -76.74 -42.05 59.32
C GLY A 586 -77.16 -41.74 57.90
N VAL A 587 -78.47 -41.66 57.65
CA VAL A 587 -79.03 -41.40 56.31
C VAL A 587 -79.82 -40.09 56.31
N ALA A 588 -79.62 -39.24 55.32
CA ALA A 588 -80.43 -38.04 55.11
C ALA A 588 -80.85 -37.91 53.64
N GLU A 589 -82.07 -37.45 53.40
CA GLU A 589 -82.57 -37.08 52.07
C GLU A 589 -82.45 -35.57 51.87
N ILE A 590 -82.09 -35.13 50.67
CA ILE A 590 -81.98 -33.71 50.33
C ILE A 590 -83.33 -32.99 50.57
N GLY A 591 -83.28 -31.88 51.30
CA GLY A 591 -84.45 -31.06 51.57
C GLY A 591 -84.83 -30.21 50.35
N SER A 592 -85.98 -29.53 50.42
CA SER A 592 -86.44 -28.62 49.36
C SER A 592 -85.55 -27.40 49.13
N ASP A 593 -84.59 -27.15 50.02
CA ASP A 593 -83.57 -26.11 49.96
C ASP A 593 -82.32 -26.50 49.15
N PHE A 594 -82.18 -27.79 48.78
CA PHE A 594 -81.09 -28.32 47.94
C PHE A 594 -79.67 -27.95 48.40
N ASP A 595 -79.49 -27.71 49.70
CA ASP A 595 -78.19 -27.37 50.28
C ASP A 595 -77.38 -28.64 50.60
N TYR A 596 -76.31 -28.85 49.86
CA TYR A 596 -75.42 -30.01 50.02
C TYR A 596 -74.62 -29.98 51.33
N GLN A 597 -74.28 -28.80 51.87
CA GLN A 597 -73.58 -28.70 53.14
C GLN A 597 -74.51 -29.11 54.28
N ASN A 598 -75.78 -28.72 54.20
CA ASN A 598 -76.82 -29.13 55.13
C ASN A 598 -77.12 -30.65 55.04
N LEU A 599 -77.09 -31.23 53.82
CA LEU A 599 -77.30 -32.68 53.62
C LEU A 599 -76.26 -33.54 54.35
N MET A 600 -74.97 -33.18 54.24
CA MET A 600 -73.89 -33.88 54.95
C MET A 600 -74.03 -33.75 56.47
N VAL A 601 -74.33 -32.56 56.97
CA VAL A 601 -74.51 -32.30 58.42
C VAL A 601 -75.68 -33.11 58.98
N ARG A 602 -76.78 -33.27 58.25
CA ARG A 602 -77.92 -34.09 58.70
C ARG A 602 -77.60 -35.58 58.71
N ALA A 603 -76.91 -36.09 57.69
CA ALA A 603 -76.48 -37.48 57.67
C ALA A 603 -75.50 -37.80 58.81
N ASP A 604 -74.56 -36.89 59.09
CA ASP A 604 -73.62 -37.00 60.22
C ASP A 604 -74.33 -36.96 61.58
N LYS A 605 -75.30 -36.05 61.75
CA LYS A 605 -76.13 -36.01 62.96
C LYS A 605 -76.91 -37.31 63.16
N ALA A 606 -77.48 -37.87 62.10
CA ALA A 606 -78.16 -39.16 62.17
C ALA A 606 -77.17 -40.29 62.54
N LEU A 607 -75.95 -40.26 62.00
CA LEU A 607 -74.91 -41.24 62.34
C LEU A 607 -74.55 -41.17 63.84
N TYR A 608 -74.43 -39.95 64.38
CA TYR A 608 -74.20 -39.73 65.79
C TYR A 608 -75.33 -40.35 66.65
N GLU A 609 -76.59 -40.13 66.27
CA GLU A 609 -77.75 -40.73 66.94
C GLU A 609 -77.76 -42.27 66.83
N ALA A 610 -77.29 -42.83 65.73
CA ALA A 610 -77.16 -44.28 65.56
C ALA A 610 -76.13 -44.85 66.54
N LYS A 611 -74.97 -44.20 66.66
CA LYS A 611 -73.92 -44.57 67.61
C LYS A 611 -74.38 -44.49 69.06
N ASP A 612 -75.14 -43.46 69.43
CA ASP A 612 -75.61 -43.27 70.82
C ASP A 612 -76.72 -44.27 71.21
N SER A 613 -77.46 -44.79 70.23
CA SER A 613 -78.56 -45.74 70.44
C SER A 613 -78.15 -47.20 70.67
N GLY A 614 -76.86 -47.46 70.89
CA GLY A 614 -76.31 -48.81 71.10
C GLY A 614 -75.45 -49.36 69.96
N ARG A 615 -75.19 -48.55 68.91
CA ARG A 615 -74.40 -48.92 67.71
C ARG A 615 -75.03 -50.05 66.89
N ASN A 616 -74.38 -50.45 65.80
CA ASN A 616 -74.89 -51.39 64.81
C ASN A 616 -76.33 -51.06 64.38
N ALA A 617 -76.58 -49.79 64.08
CA ALA A 617 -77.92 -49.25 63.89
C ALA A 617 -77.96 -48.22 62.75
N ILE A 618 -79.18 -47.99 62.26
CA ILE A 618 -79.46 -46.97 61.24
C ILE A 618 -80.37 -45.90 61.83
N ARG A 619 -80.04 -44.63 61.57
CA ARG A 619 -80.90 -43.48 61.87
C ARG A 619 -81.07 -42.61 60.64
N CYS A 620 -82.21 -41.93 60.59
CA CYS A 620 -82.59 -41.08 59.46
C CYS A 620 -82.83 -39.65 59.97
N GLY A 621 -82.31 -38.64 59.26
CA GLY A 621 -82.36 -37.22 59.66
C GLY A 621 -82.78 -36.25 58.56
#